data_AF-D6GUR6-F1
#
_entry.id   AF-D6GUR6-F1
#
_cell.length_a   1.000
_cell.length_b   1.000
_cell.length_c   1.000
_cell.angle_alpha   90.00
_cell.angle_beta   90.00
_cell.angle_gamma   90.00
#
_symmetry.space_group_name_H-M   'P 1'
#
loop_
_entity.id
_entity.type
_entity.pdbx_description
1 polymer ?
#
loop_
_entity_poly.entity_id
_entity_poly.type
_entity_poly.pdbx_seq_one_letter_code
_entity_poly.pdbx_strand_id
1 'polypeptide(L)'
;MTRLEEALAVIKDCRKSGFYASSDVYRYEYWTRDLAFCLSVLLDYGFKNDVKIQISGVSNRQKRNGNFPIFYTVNKAAWLKNLILSGRIKPKRNHLFGISLMFNSLFNSVDSTIAQIISTYNYERITGEDGYTEKYSKNIFKAFDYIHGKMNHGFVVGNDWRDLMPELRDKKLLSNQCLLYTAYLLAGMKERAQKLKSSINAEFWNDRYYISSIGSNNMDVFGQSLAVLFDIAEIEKYDRIKESIMSASTPYGIRNMIFYDDTPIDRLKVESCDQYGTIWPFVSYSAVSALLRMGFRKTAVDEFKKLKRLKGFYEFYTIEGKPAGSKEQLWSACSYISAYNELKLHKKE
;
A
#
# COMPACT_ATOMS: atom_id res chain seq x y z
N MET A 1 24.21 -1.39 -15.33
CA MET A 1 23.45 -1.28 -14.08
C MET A 1 22.47 -2.43 -14.00
N THR A 2 22.52 -3.23 -12.93
CA THR A 2 21.53 -4.28 -12.68
C THR A 2 20.19 -3.66 -12.25
N ARG A 3 19.08 -4.40 -12.38
CA ARG A 3 17.77 -3.92 -11.92
C ARG A 3 17.72 -3.65 -10.41
N LEU A 4 18.54 -4.35 -9.62
CA LEU A 4 18.71 -4.10 -8.19
C LEU A 4 19.44 -2.78 -7.92
N GLU A 5 20.50 -2.49 -8.67
CA GLU A 5 21.20 -1.21 -8.59
C GLU A 5 20.29 -0.04 -8.97
N GLU A 6 19.44 -0.21 -9.99
CA GLU A 6 18.44 0.79 -10.40
C GLU A 6 17.42 1.04 -9.27
N ALA A 7 16.90 -0.01 -8.62
CA ALA A 7 15.97 0.13 -7.50
C ALA A 7 16.61 0.88 -6.32
N LEU A 8 17.88 0.58 -6.02
CA LEU A 8 18.62 1.26 -4.96
C LEU A 8 18.94 2.71 -5.31
N ALA A 9 19.17 3.02 -6.59
CA ALA A 9 19.32 4.39 -7.04
C ALA A 9 18.03 5.19 -6.79
N VAL A 10 16.88 4.64 -7.18
CA VAL A 10 15.56 5.26 -6.92
C VAL A 10 15.34 5.55 -5.43
N ILE A 11 15.65 4.59 -4.53
CA ILE A 11 15.54 4.81 -3.08
C ILE A 11 16.44 5.97 -2.62
N LYS A 12 17.68 6.04 -3.13
CA LYS A 12 18.62 7.13 -2.80
C LYS A 12 18.14 8.48 -3.34
N ASP A 13 17.54 8.51 -4.52
CA ASP A 13 17.02 9.75 -5.13
C ASP A 13 15.79 10.27 -4.38
N CYS A 14 14.96 9.36 -3.86
CA CYS A 14 13.83 9.69 -2.98
C CYS A 14 14.26 10.15 -1.57
N ARG A 15 15.50 9.87 -1.16
CA ARG A 15 15.99 10.15 0.20
C ARG A 15 16.33 11.63 0.39
N LYS A 16 15.90 12.17 1.53
CA LYS A 16 16.40 13.43 2.13
C LYS A 16 16.67 13.25 3.62
N SER A 17 15.78 13.76 4.48
CA SER A 17 15.75 13.45 5.92
C SER A 17 14.76 12.33 6.26
N GLY A 18 14.07 11.84 5.24
CA GLY A 18 13.07 10.78 5.16
C GLY A 18 12.94 10.44 3.66
N PHE A 19 11.81 9.92 3.22
CA PHE A 19 11.63 9.48 1.84
C PHE A 19 10.42 10.15 1.18
N TYR A 20 10.66 10.78 0.03
CA TYR A 20 9.59 11.16 -0.88
C TYR A 20 8.94 9.90 -1.46
N ALA A 21 7.63 9.95 -1.74
CA ALA A 21 6.97 8.85 -2.47
C ALA A 21 7.57 8.65 -3.87
N SER A 22 8.10 9.71 -4.46
CA SER A 22 8.94 9.68 -5.66
C SER A 22 9.83 10.92 -5.72
N SER A 23 10.99 10.78 -6.37
CA SER A 23 11.87 11.89 -6.73
C SER A 23 11.41 12.68 -7.96
N ASP A 24 10.21 12.47 -8.48
CA ASP A 24 9.60 13.19 -9.58
C ASP A 24 8.38 14.01 -9.09
N VAL A 25 7.18 13.43 -9.17
CA VAL A 25 5.92 14.16 -8.95
C VAL A 25 5.64 14.44 -7.47
N TYR A 26 6.11 13.55 -6.59
CA TYR A 26 5.85 13.59 -5.15
C TYR A 26 7.02 14.13 -4.31
N ARG A 27 7.92 14.92 -4.92
CA ARG A 27 8.97 15.63 -4.17
C ARG A 27 8.36 16.44 -3.02
N TYR A 28 9.06 16.42 -1.89
CA TYR A 28 8.67 17.10 -0.65
C TYR A 28 7.48 16.51 0.11
N GLU A 29 6.89 15.41 -0.36
CA GLU A 29 5.78 14.72 0.30
C GLU A 29 6.26 13.44 0.97
N TYR A 30 6.11 13.36 2.29
CA TYR A 30 6.37 12.13 3.05
C TYR A 30 5.05 11.40 3.27
N TRP A 31 4.81 10.39 2.44
CA TRP A 31 3.62 9.56 2.49
C TRP A 31 3.76 8.46 3.56
N THR A 32 2.74 8.33 4.40
CA THR A 32 2.73 7.42 5.55
C THR A 32 2.67 5.96 5.10
N ARG A 33 1.84 5.64 4.10
CA ARG A 33 1.68 4.28 3.58
C ARG A 33 2.91 3.80 2.80
N ASP A 34 3.49 4.65 1.96
CA ASP A 34 4.70 4.35 1.19
C ASP A 34 5.84 3.95 2.12
N LEU A 35 6.04 4.70 3.20
CA LEU A 35 7.03 4.33 4.22
C LEU A 35 6.72 2.99 4.86
N ALA A 36 5.46 2.75 5.25
CA ALA A 36 5.05 1.51 5.91
C ALA A 36 5.34 0.27 5.07
N PHE A 37 5.07 0.33 3.76
CA PHE A 37 5.33 -0.76 2.82
C PHE A 37 6.81 -0.88 2.42
N CYS A 38 7.59 0.18 2.58
CA CYS A 38 9.03 0.17 2.35
C CYS A 38 9.87 -0.18 3.58
N LEU A 39 9.26 -0.21 4.76
CA LEU A 39 9.98 -0.12 6.05
C LEU A 39 11.11 -1.12 6.18
N SER A 40 10.83 -2.41 6.01
CA SER A 40 11.84 -3.47 6.18
C SER A 40 13.01 -3.29 5.21
N VAL A 41 12.72 -3.02 3.94
CA VAL A 41 13.77 -2.77 2.93
C VAL A 41 14.61 -1.56 3.30
N LEU A 42 14.00 -0.46 3.74
CA LEU A 42 14.76 0.74 4.10
C LEU A 42 15.66 0.49 5.32
N LEU A 43 15.19 -0.27 6.30
CA LEU A 43 15.97 -0.64 7.48
C LEU A 43 17.11 -1.60 7.13
N ASP A 44 16.86 -2.62 6.31
CA ASP A 44 17.86 -3.59 5.84
C ASP A 44 19.03 -2.91 5.10
N TYR A 45 18.75 -1.80 4.41
CA TYR A 45 19.75 -1.01 3.68
C TYR A 45 20.33 0.16 4.50
N GLY A 46 20.14 0.16 5.82
CA GLY A 46 20.83 1.06 6.74
C GLY A 46 20.23 2.46 6.86
N PHE A 47 19.01 2.68 6.37
CA PHE A 47 18.34 3.99 6.45
C PHE A 47 17.58 4.21 7.77
N LYS A 48 18.09 3.66 8.88
CA LYS A 48 17.44 3.69 10.21
C LYS A 48 17.04 5.11 10.63
N ASN A 49 17.96 6.07 10.53
CA ASN A 49 17.71 7.44 10.98
C ASN A 49 16.65 8.16 10.12
N ASP A 50 16.67 7.99 8.80
CA ASP A 50 15.71 8.60 7.89
C ASP A 50 14.29 8.07 8.14
N VAL A 51 14.16 6.76 8.32
CA VAL A 51 12.90 6.10 8.70
C VAL A 51 12.39 6.64 10.03
N LYS A 52 13.25 6.71 11.05
CA LYS A 52 12.90 7.22 12.38
C LYS A 52 12.37 8.65 12.32
N ILE A 53 13.04 9.53 11.57
CA ILE A 53 12.64 10.93 11.39
C ILE A 53 11.24 11.01 10.77
N GLN A 54 10.96 10.20 9.74
CA GLN A 54 9.64 10.23 9.09
C GLN A 54 8.54 9.67 10.00
N ILE A 55 8.73 8.52 10.66
CA ILE A 55 7.76 7.96 11.63
C ILE A 55 7.48 8.96 12.76
N SER A 56 8.53 9.57 13.31
CA SER A 56 8.40 10.61 14.36
C SER A 56 7.65 11.83 13.82
N GLY A 57 7.95 12.24 12.58
CA GLY A 57 7.33 13.38 11.92
C GLY A 57 5.84 13.19 11.65
N VAL A 58 5.41 11.98 11.25
CA VAL A 58 3.99 11.61 11.15
C VAL A 58 3.34 11.62 12.52
N SER A 59 3.99 11.00 13.52
CA SER A 59 3.46 10.90 14.90
C SER A 59 3.18 12.27 15.52
N ASN A 60 4.11 13.21 15.36
CA ASN A 60 3.99 14.58 15.86
C ASN A 60 2.91 15.41 15.15
N ARG A 61 2.33 14.90 14.05
CA ARG A 61 1.28 15.55 13.26
C ARG A 61 -0.08 14.87 13.39
N GLN A 62 -0.23 13.93 14.33
CA GLN A 62 -1.52 13.32 14.63
C GLN A 62 -2.57 14.39 14.93
N LYS A 63 -3.74 14.27 14.32
CA LYS A 63 -4.88 15.15 14.59
C LYS A 63 -5.43 14.87 16.00
N ARG A 64 -6.17 15.83 16.55
CA ARG A 64 -6.80 15.71 17.89
C ARG A 64 -7.72 14.49 18.01
N ASN A 65 -8.37 14.10 16.92
CA ASN A 65 -9.25 12.94 16.86
C ASN A 65 -8.53 11.60 16.68
N GLY A 66 -7.18 11.56 16.71
CA GLY A 66 -6.39 10.34 16.57
C GLY A 66 -5.95 9.99 15.14
N ASN A 67 -6.50 10.65 14.12
CA ASN A 67 -6.14 10.38 12.72
C ASN A 67 -4.69 10.84 12.42
N PHE A 68 -3.90 9.98 11.78
CA PHE A 68 -2.61 10.35 11.22
C PHE A 68 -2.74 10.87 9.78
N PRO A 69 -1.90 11.83 9.35
CA PRO A 69 -1.96 12.34 7.98
C PRO A 69 -1.60 11.24 6.96
N ILE A 70 -2.24 11.27 5.79
CA ILE A 70 -1.84 10.43 4.64
C ILE A 70 -0.41 10.77 4.21
N PHE A 71 -0.11 12.06 4.14
CA PHE A 71 1.24 12.57 3.94
C PHE A 71 1.40 13.91 4.65
N TYR A 72 2.64 14.33 4.85
CA TYR A 72 2.95 15.71 5.20
C TYR A 72 4.07 16.27 4.32
N THR A 73 4.10 17.60 4.22
CA THR A 73 5.11 18.29 3.42
C THR A 73 6.28 18.76 4.28
N VAL A 74 7.51 18.51 3.82
CA VAL A 74 8.73 18.93 4.55
C VAL A 74 9.19 20.34 4.21
N ASN A 75 8.82 20.85 3.03
CA ASN A 75 9.09 22.22 2.61
C ASN A 75 7.89 22.74 1.82
N LYS A 76 6.99 23.48 2.49
CA LYS A 76 5.73 23.95 1.89
C LYS A 76 5.94 24.81 0.64
N ALA A 77 6.95 25.69 0.65
CA ALA A 77 7.23 26.57 -0.49
C ALA A 77 7.75 25.79 -1.70
N ALA A 78 8.72 24.89 -1.47
CA ALA A 78 9.26 24.04 -2.53
C ALA A 78 8.22 23.03 -3.05
N TRP A 79 7.38 22.49 -2.16
CA TRP A 79 6.24 21.64 -2.50
C TRP A 79 5.24 22.36 -3.39
N LEU A 80 4.83 23.58 -3.03
CA LEU A 80 3.90 24.37 -3.85
C LEU A 80 4.49 24.67 -5.23
N LYS A 81 5.78 25.04 -5.29
CA LYS A 81 6.50 25.21 -6.55
C LYS A 81 6.49 23.91 -7.36
N ASN A 82 6.73 22.76 -6.73
CA ASN A 82 6.70 21.45 -7.37
C ASN A 82 5.32 21.10 -7.96
N LEU A 83 4.23 21.40 -7.23
CA LEU A 83 2.87 21.18 -7.71
C LEU A 83 2.54 22.01 -8.97
N ILE A 84 3.03 23.24 -9.03
CA ILE A 84 2.86 24.11 -10.20
C ILE A 84 3.68 23.56 -11.38
N LEU A 85 4.96 23.23 -11.14
CA LEU A 85 5.87 22.76 -12.19
C LEU A 85 5.51 21.39 -12.76
N SER A 86 5.00 20.48 -11.92
CA SER A 86 4.51 19.16 -12.34
C SER A 86 3.15 19.22 -13.04
N GLY A 87 2.51 20.38 -13.12
CA GLY A 87 1.18 20.54 -13.72
C GLY A 87 0.03 19.97 -12.88
N ARG A 88 0.30 19.51 -11.65
CA ARG A 88 -0.73 19.06 -10.68
C ARG A 88 -1.67 20.18 -10.26
N ILE A 89 -1.18 21.43 -10.29
CA ILE A 89 -2.01 22.62 -10.19
C ILE A 89 -1.86 23.42 -11.48
N LYS A 90 -2.94 23.50 -12.28
CA LYS A 90 -3.01 24.48 -13.37
C LYS A 90 -3.42 25.84 -12.79
N PRO A 91 -2.63 26.90 -12.94
CA PRO A 91 -3.02 28.24 -12.50
C PRO A 91 -4.15 28.77 -13.40
N LYS A 92 -5.39 28.46 -13.06
CA LYS A 92 -6.58 29.14 -13.59
C LYS A 92 -7.23 29.93 -12.45
N ARG A 93 -7.70 31.15 -12.78
CA ARG A 93 -8.22 32.17 -11.85
C ARG A 93 -9.32 31.72 -10.86
N ASN A 94 -9.96 30.56 -11.05
CA ASN A 94 -11.09 30.06 -10.24
C ASN A 94 -10.85 28.68 -9.58
N HIS A 95 -9.61 28.18 -9.45
CA HIS A 95 -9.32 26.78 -9.04
C HIS A 95 -9.08 26.51 -7.53
N LEU A 96 -9.25 27.49 -6.65
CA LEU A 96 -9.20 27.23 -5.20
C LEU A 96 -10.24 26.19 -4.73
N PHE A 97 -11.36 26.05 -5.45
CA PHE A 97 -12.39 25.03 -5.20
C PHE A 97 -11.96 23.59 -5.56
N GLY A 98 -11.16 23.40 -6.62
CA GLY A 98 -10.73 22.05 -7.06
C GLY A 98 -9.66 21.44 -6.17
N ILE A 99 -8.77 22.28 -5.63
CA ILE A 99 -7.78 21.89 -4.62
C ILE A 99 -8.48 21.42 -3.34
N SER A 100 -9.52 22.13 -2.90
CA SER A 100 -10.36 21.74 -1.75
C SER A 100 -11.02 20.36 -1.94
N LEU A 101 -11.53 20.05 -3.14
CA LEU A 101 -12.17 18.76 -3.42
C LEU A 101 -11.19 17.57 -3.40
N MET A 102 -9.97 17.78 -3.91
CA MET A 102 -8.88 16.78 -3.90
C MET A 102 -8.36 16.54 -2.47
N PHE A 103 -8.33 17.57 -1.62
CA PHE A 103 -8.01 17.39 -0.20
C PHE A 103 -9.15 16.74 0.60
N ASN A 104 -10.41 17.00 0.23
CA ASN A 104 -11.56 16.38 0.89
C ASN A 104 -11.62 14.85 0.72
N SER A 105 -11.20 14.33 -0.44
CA SER A 105 -11.06 12.87 -0.64
C SER A 105 -9.92 12.26 0.16
N LEU A 106 -8.86 13.03 0.41
CA LEU A 106 -7.71 12.65 1.25
C LEU A 106 -8.00 12.69 2.76
N PHE A 107 -9.19 13.13 3.21
CA PHE A 107 -9.48 13.23 4.65
C PHE A 107 -10.13 11.98 5.28
N ASN A 108 -10.52 10.98 4.47
CA ASN A 108 -11.19 9.76 4.94
C ASN A 108 -10.38 8.45 4.78
N SER A 109 -9.09 8.54 4.45
CA SER A 109 -8.24 7.34 4.39
C SER A 109 -7.88 6.89 5.80
N VAL A 110 -8.29 5.68 6.17
CA VAL A 110 -7.99 5.10 7.50
C VAL A 110 -6.72 4.27 7.46
N ASP A 111 -6.32 3.81 6.28
CA ASP A 111 -5.12 3.01 6.05
C ASP A 111 -3.83 3.71 6.52
N SER A 112 -3.70 5.03 6.35
CA SER A 112 -2.53 5.79 6.83
C SER A 112 -2.40 5.73 8.35
N THR A 113 -3.53 5.75 9.06
CA THR A 113 -3.53 5.63 10.52
C THR A 113 -3.10 4.23 10.94
N ILE A 114 -3.61 3.19 10.27
CA ILE A 114 -3.21 1.80 10.52
C ILE A 114 -1.73 1.59 10.16
N ALA A 115 -1.29 2.10 9.02
CA ALA A 115 0.07 2.03 8.51
C ALA A 115 1.07 2.69 9.47
N GLN A 116 0.71 3.80 10.10
CA GLN A 116 1.55 4.45 11.11
C GLN A 116 1.71 3.59 12.37
N ILE A 117 0.64 2.93 12.83
CA ILE A 117 0.73 1.97 13.95
C ILE A 117 1.69 0.84 13.59
N ILE A 118 1.46 0.19 12.44
CA ILE A 118 2.31 -0.90 11.94
C ILE A 118 3.77 -0.45 11.83
N SER A 119 4.02 0.74 11.28
CA SER A 119 5.37 1.28 11.09
C SER A 119 6.10 1.49 12.42
N THR A 120 5.39 1.99 13.43
CA THR A 120 5.98 2.27 14.75
C THR A 120 6.42 0.99 15.45
N TYR A 121 5.53 -0.01 15.50
CA TYR A 121 5.85 -1.32 16.08
C TYR A 121 6.96 -2.05 15.31
N ASN A 122 6.87 -2.07 13.98
CA ASN A 122 7.88 -2.75 13.17
C ASN A 122 9.25 -2.06 13.23
N TYR A 123 9.30 -0.73 13.35
CA TYR A 123 10.56 -0.02 13.53
C TYR A 123 11.28 -0.47 14.80
N GLU A 124 10.60 -0.51 15.94
CA GLU A 124 11.18 -1.00 17.19
C GLU A 124 11.64 -2.45 17.05
N ARG A 125 10.75 -3.32 16.56
CA ARG A 125 11.02 -4.76 16.40
C ARG A 125 12.24 -5.04 15.52
N ILE A 126 12.35 -4.36 14.38
CA ILE A 126 13.44 -4.60 13.41
C ILE A 126 14.75 -3.96 13.89
N THR A 127 14.69 -2.80 14.54
CA THR A 127 15.90 -2.05 14.90
C THR A 127 16.43 -2.33 16.31
N GLY A 128 15.67 -3.02 17.15
CA GLY A 128 15.98 -3.27 18.56
C GLY A 128 16.04 -1.99 19.40
N GLU A 129 15.44 -0.88 18.95
CA GLU A 129 15.43 0.38 19.68
C GLU A 129 14.31 0.38 20.72
N ASP A 130 14.56 -0.30 21.85
CA ASP A 130 13.60 -0.49 22.94
C ASP A 130 12.99 0.82 23.42
N GLY A 131 11.67 0.80 23.67
CA GLY A 131 10.90 1.94 24.15
C GLY A 131 10.43 2.90 23.06
N TYR A 132 10.72 2.61 21.78
CA TYR A 132 10.28 3.47 20.68
C TYR A 132 8.74 3.50 20.54
N THR A 133 8.06 2.35 20.67
CA THR A 133 6.59 2.29 20.72
C THR A 133 6.06 2.96 21.98
N GLU A 134 6.71 2.77 23.13
CA GLU A 134 6.29 3.37 24.40
C GLU A 134 6.31 4.91 24.32
N LYS A 135 7.34 5.48 23.69
CA LYS A 135 7.41 6.93 23.41
C LYS A 135 6.16 7.46 22.69
N TYR A 136 5.55 6.66 21.83
CA TYR A 136 4.37 7.02 21.03
C TYR A 136 3.09 6.32 21.50
N SER A 137 3.07 5.70 22.68
CA SER A 137 1.94 4.91 23.19
C SER A 137 0.64 5.72 23.21
N LYS A 138 0.68 6.95 23.71
CA LYS A 138 -0.46 7.89 23.71
C LYS A 138 -0.99 8.18 22.30
N ASN A 139 -0.11 8.29 21.30
CA ASN A 139 -0.53 8.49 19.92
C ASN A 139 -1.18 7.22 19.37
N ILE A 140 -0.60 6.05 19.63
CA ILE A 140 -1.13 4.75 19.20
C ILE A 140 -2.51 4.49 19.81
N PHE A 141 -2.72 4.75 21.10
CA PHE A 141 -4.03 4.60 21.74
C PHE A 141 -5.09 5.47 21.07
N LYS A 142 -4.80 6.76 20.85
CA LYS A 142 -5.71 7.66 20.13
C LYS A 142 -6.00 7.21 18.70
N ALA A 143 -5.02 6.62 18.03
CA ALA A 143 -5.18 6.10 16.68
C ALA A 143 -6.12 4.88 16.66
N PHE A 144 -6.02 3.98 17.65
CA PHE A 144 -6.99 2.90 17.82
C PHE A 144 -8.39 3.43 18.15
N ASP A 145 -8.52 4.44 19.02
CA ASP A 145 -9.82 5.08 19.29
C ASP A 145 -10.44 5.66 18.01
N TYR A 146 -9.64 6.34 17.19
CA TYR A 146 -10.07 6.83 15.87
C TYR A 146 -10.56 5.69 14.97
N ILE A 147 -9.78 4.62 14.83
CA ILE A 147 -10.12 3.46 14.00
C ILE A 147 -11.41 2.81 14.50
N HIS A 148 -11.54 2.57 15.81
CA HIS A 148 -12.72 1.96 16.41
C HIS A 148 -13.97 2.84 16.21
N GLY A 149 -13.83 4.16 16.28
CA GLY A 149 -14.90 5.10 15.94
C GLY A 149 -15.32 5.09 14.47
N LYS A 150 -14.52 4.49 13.58
CA LYS A 150 -14.81 4.26 12.15
C LYS A 150 -15.28 2.84 11.86
N MET A 151 -15.39 1.98 12.86
CA MET A 151 -15.87 0.61 12.66
C MET A 151 -17.39 0.55 12.55
N ASN A 152 -17.87 -0.27 11.62
CA ASN A 152 -19.28 -0.60 11.46
C ASN A 152 -19.42 -2.13 11.30
N HIS A 153 -20.22 -2.75 12.18
CA HIS A 153 -20.38 -4.21 12.26
C HIS A 153 -19.04 -4.97 12.28
N GLY A 154 -18.08 -4.51 13.09
CA GLY A 154 -16.80 -5.19 13.26
C GLY A 154 -15.74 -4.92 12.19
N PHE A 155 -16.01 -4.08 11.20
CA PHE A 155 -15.07 -3.73 10.13
C PHE A 155 -14.80 -2.24 10.07
N VAL A 156 -13.57 -1.84 9.75
CA VAL A 156 -13.25 -0.43 9.52
C VAL A 156 -13.78 0.03 8.16
N VAL A 157 -14.43 1.19 8.15
CA VAL A 157 -14.95 1.84 6.94
C VAL A 157 -14.03 3.00 6.53
N GLY A 158 -13.67 3.06 5.26
CA GLY A 158 -12.83 4.13 4.73
C GLY A 158 -12.04 3.71 3.49
N ASN A 159 -11.52 4.72 2.78
CA ASN A 159 -10.60 4.50 1.68
C ASN A 159 -9.32 3.79 2.13
N ASP A 160 -8.70 3.08 1.19
CA ASP A 160 -7.36 2.52 1.32
C ASP A 160 -6.39 3.26 0.37
N TRP A 161 -5.34 2.56 -0.07
CA TRP A 161 -4.37 3.06 -1.05
C TRP A 161 -5.00 3.51 -2.38
N ARG A 162 -6.24 3.07 -2.70
CA ARG A 162 -7.01 3.48 -3.88
C ARG A 162 -7.80 4.76 -3.61
N ASP A 163 -7.09 5.79 -3.17
CA ASP A 163 -7.66 7.06 -2.72
C ASP A 163 -8.29 7.93 -3.81
N LEU A 164 -8.06 7.62 -5.09
CA LEU A 164 -8.68 8.26 -6.25
C LEU A 164 -10.00 7.59 -6.66
N MET A 165 -10.41 6.51 -5.99
CA MET A 165 -11.68 5.83 -6.22
C MET A 165 -12.77 6.32 -5.23
N PRO A 166 -13.58 7.33 -5.59
CA PRO A 166 -14.56 7.91 -4.67
C PRO A 166 -15.61 6.91 -4.16
N GLU A 167 -15.95 5.89 -4.95
CA GLU A 167 -16.92 4.84 -4.58
C GLU A 167 -16.46 3.94 -3.44
N LEU A 168 -15.16 3.96 -3.09
CA LEU A 168 -14.59 3.15 -2.02
C LEU A 168 -14.65 3.84 -0.64
N ARG A 169 -15.01 5.14 -0.58
CA ARG A 169 -14.89 5.98 0.63
C ARG A 169 -15.65 5.47 1.83
N ASP A 170 -16.80 4.85 1.59
CA ASP A 170 -17.70 4.38 2.62
C ASP A 170 -17.81 2.84 2.60
N LYS A 171 -16.81 2.16 2.04
CA LYS A 171 -16.76 0.71 1.93
C LYS A 171 -15.89 0.08 3.01
N LYS A 172 -16.19 -1.18 3.30
CA LYS A 172 -15.39 -2.07 4.15
C LYS A 172 -14.40 -2.78 3.24
N LEU A 173 -13.21 -2.18 3.06
CA LEU A 173 -12.20 -2.67 2.11
C LEU A 173 -11.34 -3.78 2.73
N LEU A 174 -11.08 -4.84 1.98
CA LEU A 174 -10.32 -6.02 2.44
C LEU A 174 -8.91 -5.64 2.92
N SER A 175 -8.19 -4.86 2.12
CA SER A 175 -6.83 -4.35 2.43
C SER A 175 -6.77 -3.68 3.80
N ASN A 176 -7.73 -2.80 4.13
CA ASN A 176 -7.82 -2.13 5.42
C ASN A 176 -8.05 -3.12 6.56
N GLN A 177 -8.85 -4.17 6.36
CA GLN A 177 -9.07 -5.19 7.39
C GLN A 177 -7.80 -6.02 7.63
N CYS A 178 -7.10 -6.40 6.56
CA CYS A 178 -5.83 -7.14 6.65
C CYS A 178 -4.75 -6.32 7.38
N LEU A 179 -4.65 -5.01 7.09
CA LEU A 179 -3.74 -4.12 7.81
C LEU A 179 -4.14 -3.98 9.28
N LEU A 180 -5.44 -3.81 9.58
CA LEU A 180 -5.91 -3.68 10.95
C LEU A 180 -5.65 -4.95 11.77
N TYR A 181 -5.84 -6.12 11.18
CA TYR A 181 -5.47 -7.41 11.78
C TYR A 181 -4.00 -7.42 12.21
N THR A 182 -3.10 -6.99 11.31
CA THR A 182 -1.66 -6.90 11.60
C THR A 182 -1.36 -5.89 12.71
N ALA A 183 -2.03 -4.73 12.69
CA ALA A 183 -1.89 -3.73 13.74
C ALA A 183 -2.34 -4.27 15.12
N TYR A 184 -3.42 -5.03 15.19
CA TYR A 184 -3.86 -5.69 16.43
C TYR A 184 -2.85 -6.73 16.92
N LEU A 185 -2.29 -7.56 16.04
CA LEU A 185 -1.27 -8.52 16.43
C LEU A 185 -0.03 -7.83 17.00
N LEU A 186 0.48 -6.79 16.31
CA LEU A 186 1.64 -6.03 16.76
C LEU A 186 1.41 -5.34 18.11
N ALA A 187 0.19 -4.85 18.35
CA ALA A 187 -0.20 -4.24 19.62
C ALA A 187 -0.56 -5.23 20.73
N GLY A 188 -0.39 -6.54 20.52
CA GLY A 188 -0.72 -7.58 21.51
C GLY A 188 -2.22 -7.81 21.71
N MET A 189 -3.09 -7.22 20.88
CA MET A 189 -4.55 -7.36 20.94
C MET A 189 -5.04 -8.65 20.27
N LYS A 190 -4.51 -9.81 20.72
CA LYS A 190 -4.68 -11.12 20.06
C LYS A 190 -6.15 -11.53 19.87
N GLU A 191 -7.00 -11.28 20.85
CA GLU A 191 -8.43 -11.62 20.78
C GLU A 191 -9.15 -10.83 19.68
N ARG A 192 -8.88 -9.51 19.59
CA ARG A 192 -9.44 -8.65 18.54
C ARG A 192 -8.93 -9.05 17.16
N ALA A 193 -7.63 -9.34 17.05
CA ALA A 193 -7.04 -9.85 15.82
C ALA A 193 -7.74 -11.13 15.37
N GLN A 194 -7.92 -12.10 16.27
CA GLN A 194 -8.54 -13.37 15.90
C GLN A 194 -10.02 -13.22 15.54
N LYS A 195 -10.77 -12.40 16.28
CA LYS A 195 -12.16 -12.08 15.91
C LYS A 195 -12.23 -11.45 14.53
N LEU A 196 -11.36 -10.49 14.21
CA LEU A 196 -11.31 -9.85 12.90
C LEU A 196 -10.92 -10.84 11.80
N LYS A 197 -9.94 -11.72 12.02
CA LYS A 197 -9.56 -12.79 11.08
C LYS A 197 -10.74 -13.71 10.76
N SER A 198 -11.48 -14.15 11.77
CA SER A 198 -12.68 -14.97 11.56
C SER A 198 -13.74 -14.21 10.76
N SER A 199 -14.00 -12.94 11.10
CA SER A 199 -14.95 -12.10 10.36
C SER A 199 -14.52 -11.85 8.91
N ILE A 200 -13.23 -11.63 8.63
CA ILE A 200 -12.72 -11.52 7.25
C ILE A 200 -13.02 -12.81 6.47
N ASN A 201 -12.72 -13.97 7.06
CA ASN A 201 -12.96 -15.26 6.41
C ASN A 201 -14.44 -15.57 6.18
N ALA A 202 -15.33 -15.08 7.04
CA ALA A 202 -16.77 -15.27 6.88
C ALA A 202 -17.39 -14.33 5.85
N GLU A 203 -16.97 -13.06 5.81
CA GLU A 203 -17.69 -12.01 5.07
C GLU A 203 -17.04 -11.63 3.74
N PHE A 204 -15.73 -11.85 3.58
CA PHE A 204 -15.02 -11.49 2.34
C PHE A 204 -14.78 -12.69 1.43
N TRP A 205 -14.82 -13.91 1.94
CA TRP A 205 -14.61 -15.10 1.12
C TRP A 205 -15.89 -15.50 0.37
N ASN A 206 -15.82 -15.62 -0.96
CA ASN A 206 -16.98 -15.95 -1.80
C ASN A 206 -16.88 -17.37 -2.43
N ASP A 207 -16.20 -18.29 -1.77
CA ASP A 207 -15.85 -19.62 -2.27
C ASP A 207 -14.82 -19.67 -3.41
N ARG A 208 -14.40 -18.54 -3.96
CA ARG A 208 -13.36 -18.50 -5.02
C ARG A 208 -12.19 -17.60 -4.67
N TYR A 209 -12.46 -16.42 -4.15
CA TYR A 209 -11.47 -15.41 -3.76
C TYR A 209 -12.00 -14.55 -2.61
N TYR A 210 -11.13 -13.69 -2.08
CA TYR A 210 -11.58 -12.62 -1.20
C TYR A 210 -12.05 -11.43 -2.03
N ILE A 211 -13.32 -11.03 -1.88
CA ILE A 211 -13.86 -9.84 -2.56
C ILE A 211 -13.17 -8.57 -2.07
N SER A 212 -13.12 -7.52 -2.88
CA SER A 212 -12.44 -6.27 -2.52
C SER A 212 -13.13 -5.52 -1.39
N SER A 213 -14.46 -5.61 -1.33
CA SER A 213 -15.31 -4.99 -0.33
C SER A 213 -16.60 -5.76 -0.14
N ILE A 214 -17.14 -5.78 1.07
CA ILE A 214 -18.43 -6.43 1.37
C ILE A 214 -19.53 -5.92 0.42
N GLY A 215 -20.23 -6.86 -0.23
CA GLY A 215 -21.28 -6.57 -1.21
C GLY A 215 -20.79 -6.26 -2.62
N SER A 216 -19.51 -6.49 -2.93
CA SER A 216 -18.94 -6.39 -4.28
C SER A 216 -18.52 -7.76 -4.79
N ASN A 217 -18.54 -7.96 -6.11
CA ASN A 217 -17.92 -9.12 -6.76
C ASN A 217 -16.47 -8.84 -7.21
N ASN A 218 -15.99 -7.61 -7.07
CA ASN A 218 -14.66 -7.24 -7.53
C ASN A 218 -13.58 -7.89 -6.66
N MET A 219 -12.39 -8.05 -7.24
CA MET A 219 -11.22 -8.56 -6.55
C MET A 219 -10.13 -7.50 -6.50
N ASP A 220 -9.58 -7.29 -5.31
CA ASP A 220 -8.39 -6.47 -5.08
C ASP A 220 -7.20 -7.40 -4.84
N VAL A 221 -6.28 -7.44 -5.80
CA VAL A 221 -5.11 -8.32 -5.74
C VAL A 221 -4.23 -7.96 -4.55
N PHE A 222 -4.16 -6.69 -4.15
CA PHE A 222 -3.38 -6.29 -2.99
C PHE A 222 -4.00 -6.82 -1.70
N GLY A 223 -5.29 -6.55 -1.47
CA GLY A 223 -6.02 -7.08 -0.30
C GLY A 223 -5.94 -8.61 -0.20
N GLN A 224 -6.07 -9.31 -1.33
CA GLN A 224 -5.95 -10.76 -1.37
C GLN A 224 -4.51 -11.24 -1.07
N SER A 225 -3.49 -10.54 -1.58
CA SER A 225 -2.09 -10.82 -1.25
C SER A 225 -1.82 -10.61 0.24
N LEU A 226 -2.34 -9.54 0.84
CA LEU A 226 -2.21 -9.28 2.28
C LEU A 226 -2.89 -10.37 3.12
N ALA A 227 -4.03 -10.91 2.67
CA ALA A 227 -4.69 -12.01 3.38
C ALA A 227 -3.79 -13.25 3.48
N VAL A 228 -3.01 -13.55 2.43
CA VAL A 228 -2.00 -14.62 2.46
C VAL A 228 -0.79 -14.22 3.31
N LEU A 229 -0.21 -13.04 3.05
CA LEU A 229 1.04 -12.59 3.69
C LEU A 229 0.92 -12.41 5.21
N PHE A 230 -0.29 -12.14 5.71
CA PHE A 230 -0.57 -12.01 7.14
C PHE A 230 -1.21 -13.27 7.75
N ASP A 231 -1.16 -14.40 7.05
CA ASP A 231 -1.73 -15.68 7.52
C ASP A 231 -3.22 -15.56 7.93
N ILE A 232 -3.99 -14.69 7.25
CA ILE A 232 -5.45 -14.58 7.40
C ILE A 232 -6.13 -15.66 6.57
N ALA A 233 -5.63 -15.89 5.36
CA ALA A 233 -6.10 -16.93 4.47
C ALA A 233 -5.73 -18.33 4.98
N GLU A 234 -6.71 -19.22 4.96
CA GLU A 234 -6.55 -20.63 5.30
C GLU A 234 -5.85 -21.39 4.15
N ILE A 235 -5.05 -22.39 4.49
CA ILE A 235 -4.18 -23.11 3.52
C ILE A 235 -5.02 -23.79 2.44
N GLU A 236 -6.20 -24.30 2.81
CA GLU A 236 -7.15 -24.97 1.92
C GLU A 236 -7.68 -24.02 0.81
N LYS A 237 -7.55 -22.71 0.99
CA LYS A 237 -7.96 -21.69 0.01
C LYS A 237 -6.85 -21.35 -0.99
N TYR A 238 -5.61 -21.79 -0.78
CA TYR A 238 -4.44 -21.30 -1.52
C TYR A 238 -4.51 -21.57 -3.03
N ASP A 239 -4.98 -22.75 -3.47
CA ASP A 239 -5.11 -23.04 -4.90
C ASP A 239 -6.10 -22.08 -5.59
N ARG A 240 -7.26 -21.81 -4.96
CA ARG A 240 -8.28 -20.89 -5.50
C ARG A 240 -7.81 -19.44 -5.49
N ILE A 241 -7.08 -19.04 -4.44
CA ILE A 241 -6.45 -17.72 -4.36
C ILE A 241 -5.42 -17.56 -5.48
N LYS A 242 -4.55 -18.55 -5.71
CA LYS A 242 -3.60 -18.55 -6.81
C LYS A 242 -4.31 -18.43 -8.15
N GLU A 243 -5.33 -19.24 -8.43
CA GLU A 243 -6.10 -19.16 -9.69
C GLU A 243 -6.67 -17.76 -9.93
N SER A 244 -7.18 -17.12 -8.88
CA SER A 244 -7.79 -15.79 -8.94
C SER A 244 -6.74 -14.68 -9.09
N ILE A 245 -5.58 -14.78 -8.43
CA ILE A 245 -4.43 -13.90 -8.71
C ILE A 245 -3.97 -14.06 -10.17
N MET A 246 -3.92 -15.31 -10.68
CA MET A 246 -3.47 -15.58 -12.03
C MET A 246 -4.46 -15.13 -13.10
N SER A 247 -5.76 -15.04 -12.81
CA SER A 247 -6.71 -14.41 -13.74
C SER A 247 -6.49 -12.91 -13.91
N ALA A 248 -5.72 -12.28 -13.02
CA ALA A 248 -5.29 -10.89 -13.14
C ALA A 248 -3.92 -10.72 -13.84
N SER A 249 -3.25 -11.82 -14.19
CA SER A 249 -1.92 -11.77 -14.82
C SER A 249 -1.99 -11.34 -16.28
N THR A 250 -1.02 -10.53 -16.70
CA THR A 250 -0.79 -10.07 -18.07
C THR A 250 0.62 -10.47 -18.53
N PRO A 251 1.03 -10.18 -19.77
CA PRO A 251 2.42 -10.35 -20.19
C PRO A 251 3.44 -9.46 -19.43
N TYR A 252 2.96 -8.42 -18.75
CA TYR A 252 3.77 -7.34 -18.17
C TYR A 252 3.69 -7.25 -16.63
N GLY A 253 2.78 -7.99 -15.99
CA GLY A 253 2.61 -7.97 -14.54
C GLY A 253 1.21 -8.45 -14.13
N ILE A 254 0.80 -8.18 -12.89
CA ILE A 254 -0.51 -8.54 -12.37
C ILE A 254 -1.32 -7.26 -12.17
N ARG A 255 -2.53 -7.22 -12.73
CA ARG A 255 -3.46 -6.09 -12.57
C ARG A 255 -3.79 -5.93 -11.09
N ASN A 256 -3.94 -4.69 -10.62
CA ASN A 256 -4.26 -4.43 -9.22
C ASN A 256 -5.70 -4.84 -8.86
N MET A 257 -6.63 -4.80 -9.81
CA MET A 257 -8.02 -5.17 -9.61
C MET A 257 -8.61 -5.93 -10.80
N ILE A 258 -9.62 -6.75 -10.50
CA ILE A 258 -10.47 -7.42 -11.49
C ILE A 258 -11.94 -7.08 -11.20
N PHE A 259 -12.62 -6.61 -12.24
CA PHE A 259 -14.04 -6.33 -12.25
C PHE A 259 -14.74 -7.49 -12.96
N TYR A 260 -15.61 -8.21 -12.25
CA TYR A 260 -16.32 -9.36 -12.82
C TYR A 260 -17.66 -8.98 -13.43
N ASP A 261 -18.26 -7.87 -12.99
CA ASP A 261 -19.53 -7.34 -13.52
C ASP A 261 -19.31 -6.28 -14.62
N ASP A 262 -18.27 -6.47 -15.45
CA ASP A 262 -17.66 -5.51 -16.38
C ASP A 262 -18.67 -4.65 -17.20
N THR A 263 -19.04 -3.49 -16.65
CA THR A 263 -19.92 -2.54 -17.34
C THR A 263 -19.12 -1.67 -18.31
N PRO A 264 -19.75 -1.11 -19.37
CA PRO A 264 -19.10 -0.13 -20.23
C PRO A 264 -18.51 1.07 -19.46
N ILE A 265 -19.10 1.43 -18.32
CA ILE A 265 -18.60 2.50 -17.44
C ILE A 265 -17.30 2.06 -16.74
N ASP A 266 -17.20 0.81 -16.31
CA ASP A 266 -15.98 0.29 -15.69
C ASP A 266 -14.83 0.24 -16.69
N ARG A 267 -15.10 -0.11 -17.95
CA ARG A 267 -14.10 -0.04 -19.03
C ARG A 267 -13.59 1.40 -19.27
N LEU A 268 -14.48 2.38 -19.29
CA LEU A 268 -14.10 3.79 -19.39
C LEU A 268 -13.31 4.28 -18.16
N LYS A 269 -13.57 3.75 -16.97
CA LYS A 269 -12.80 4.04 -15.75
C LYS A 269 -11.40 3.43 -15.81
N VAL A 270 -11.25 2.19 -16.29
CA VAL A 270 -9.96 1.54 -16.54
C VAL A 270 -9.09 2.35 -17.50
N GLU A 271 -9.70 2.94 -18.53
CA GLU A 271 -9.00 3.78 -19.52
C GLU A 271 -8.63 5.18 -19.00
N SER A 272 -9.35 5.68 -17.98
CA SER A 272 -9.23 7.06 -17.51
C SER A 272 -8.58 7.23 -16.13
N CYS A 273 -8.47 6.18 -15.33
CA CYS A 273 -7.90 6.24 -13.99
C CYS A 273 -6.93 5.09 -13.72
N ASP A 274 -5.77 5.47 -13.19
CA ASP A 274 -4.65 4.61 -12.85
C ASP A 274 -4.97 3.51 -11.81
N GLN A 275 -5.97 3.69 -10.96
CA GLN A 275 -6.32 2.73 -9.93
C GLN A 275 -7.31 1.63 -10.40
N TYR A 276 -7.82 1.68 -11.63
CA TYR A 276 -8.80 0.72 -12.14
C TYR A 276 -8.13 -0.36 -13.01
N GLY A 277 -7.64 -1.43 -12.40
CA GLY A 277 -7.20 -2.62 -13.12
C GLY A 277 -5.95 -2.41 -14.00
N THR A 278 -5.06 -1.47 -13.63
CA THR A 278 -3.73 -1.30 -14.23
C THR A 278 -2.70 -2.15 -13.48
N ILE A 279 -1.43 -2.12 -13.91
CA ILE A 279 -0.34 -2.84 -13.24
C ILE A 279 0.34 -1.87 -12.27
N TRP A 280 0.02 -1.99 -10.99
CA TRP A 280 0.77 -1.33 -9.91
C TRP A 280 1.90 -2.26 -9.44
N PRO A 281 3.18 -1.89 -9.63
CA PRO A 281 4.29 -2.79 -9.31
C PRO A 281 4.27 -3.27 -7.86
N PHE A 282 3.96 -2.41 -6.89
CA PHE A 282 3.91 -2.83 -5.48
C PHE A 282 2.85 -3.91 -5.23
N VAL A 283 1.69 -3.82 -5.91
CA VAL A 283 0.63 -4.85 -5.85
C VAL A 283 1.09 -6.14 -6.52
N SER A 284 1.67 -6.04 -7.72
CA SER A 284 2.19 -7.20 -8.44
C SER A 284 3.29 -7.93 -7.67
N TYR A 285 4.23 -7.20 -7.05
CA TYR A 285 5.28 -7.80 -6.22
C TYR A 285 4.70 -8.40 -4.92
N SER A 286 3.67 -7.79 -4.32
CA SER A 286 2.98 -8.39 -3.18
C SER A 286 2.32 -9.72 -3.55
N ALA A 287 1.75 -9.82 -4.76
CA ALA A 287 1.20 -11.07 -5.28
C ALA A 287 2.30 -12.11 -5.55
N VAL A 288 3.47 -11.71 -6.03
CA VAL A 288 4.64 -12.60 -6.14
C VAL A 288 5.04 -13.16 -4.77
N SER A 289 5.16 -12.30 -3.75
CA SER A 289 5.46 -12.72 -2.37
C SER A 289 4.39 -13.66 -1.82
N ALA A 290 3.10 -13.37 -2.06
CA ALA A 290 2.00 -14.25 -1.66
C ALA A 290 2.09 -15.62 -2.36
N LEU A 291 2.38 -15.66 -3.66
CA LEU A 291 2.58 -16.91 -4.40
C LEU A 291 3.75 -17.73 -3.84
N LEU A 292 4.83 -17.09 -3.41
CA LEU A 292 5.94 -17.78 -2.72
C LEU A 292 5.50 -18.34 -1.36
N ARG A 293 4.78 -17.55 -0.56
CA ARG A 293 4.26 -17.96 0.75
C ARG A 293 3.34 -19.17 0.65
N MET A 294 2.55 -19.27 -0.42
CA MET A 294 1.68 -20.43 -0.70
C MET A 294 2.42 -21.64 -1.30
N GLY A 295 3.73 -21.54 -1.58
CA GLY A 295 4.52 -22.63 -2.17
C GLY A 295 4.49 -22.69 -3.71
N PHE A 296 3.84 -21.75 -4.41
CA PHE A 296 3.77 -21.71 -5.87
C PHE A 296 5.00 -21.06 -6.52
N ARG A 297 6.18 -21.58 -6.18
CA ARG A 297 7.48 -21.00 -6.55
C ARG A 297 7.66 -20.75 -8.04
N LYS A 298 7.33 -21.73 -8.90
CA LYS A 298 7.47 -21.59 -10.35
C LYS A 298 6.65 -20.41 -10.87
N THR A 299 5.37 -20.35 -10.46
CA THR A 299 4.45 -19.26 -10.82
C THR A 299 4.99 -17.91 -10.34
N ALA A 300 5.42 -17.80 -9.09
CA ALA A 300 5.99 -16.57 -8.55
C ALA A 300 7.23 -16.09 -9.33
N VAL A 301 8.14 -17.02 -9.68
CA VAL A 301 9.34 -16.72 -10.47
C VAL A 301 8.97 -16.19 -11.85
N ASP A 302 7.97 -16.79 -12.50
CA ASP A 302 7.56 -16.38 -13.84
C ASP A 302 6.87 -15.01 -13.84
N GLU A 303 6.03 -14.72 -12.84
CA GLU A 303 5.44 -13.38 -12.65
C GLU A 303 6.51 -12.33 -12.33
N PHE A 304 7.49 -12.65 -11.47
CA PHE A 304 8.59 -11.74 -11.18
C PHE A 304 9.44 -11.42 -12.42
N LYS A 305 9.68 -12.40 -13.30
CA LYS A 305 10.39 -12.17 -14.57
C LYS A 305 9.64 -11.19 -15.46
N LYS A 306 8.31 -11.22 -15.50
CA LYS A 306 7.51 -10.25 -16.27
C LYS A 306 7.76 -8.83 -15.77
N LEU A 307 7.64 -8.61 -14.47
CA LEU A 307 7.84 -7.30 -13.82
C LEU A 307 9.27 -6.78 -13.99
N LYS A 308 10.26 -7.67 -13.93
CA LYS A 308 11.68 -7.31 -14.14
C LYS A 308 11.96 -6.73 -15.54
N ARG A 309 11.13 -7.02 -16.54
CA ARG A 309 11.27 -6.50 -17.91
C ARG A 309 10.70 -5.08 -18.09
N LEU A 310 9.93 -4.59 -17.13
CA LEU A 310 9.39 -3.23 -17.17
C LEU A 310 10.53 -2.20 -17.11
N LYS A 311 10.41 -1.13 -17.90
CA LYS A 311 11.40 -0.03 -17.91
C LYS A 311 11.15 0.93 -16.75
N GLY A 312 12.20 1.31 -16.02
CA GLY A 312 12.11 2.26 -14.89
C GLY A 312 11.35 1.69 -13.69
N PHE A 313 11.24 2.47 -12.61
CA PHE A 313 10.34 2.18 -11.49
C PHE A 313 9.26 3.25 -11.47
N TYR A 314 8.22 3.06 -12.27
CA TYR A 314 7.09 3.97 -12.30
C TYR A 314 6.05 3.62 -11.23
N GLU A 315 5.16 4.57 -10.98
CA GLU A 315 4.02 4.43 -10.09
C GLU A 315 3.08 3.30 -10.55
N PHE A 316 2.73 3.30 -11.83
CA PHE A 316 1.95 2.22 -12.45
C PHE A 316 2.31 2.04 -13.93
N TYR A 317 1.79 0.98 -14.51
CA TYR A 317 1.92 0.65 -15.92
C TYR A 317 0.56 0.30 -16.51
N THR A 318 0.33 0.64 -17.77
CA THR A 318 -0.84 0.14 -18.50
C THR A 318 -0.78 -1.39 -18.62
N ILE A 319 -1.89 -2.03 -19.00
CA ILE A 319 -1.91 -3.49 -19.16
C ILE A 319 -0.98 -3.98 -20.29
N GLU A 320 -0.62 -3.09 -21.23
CA GLU A 320 0.40 -3.30 -22.28
C GLU A 320 1.83 -2.98 -21.81
N GLY A 321 2.02 -2.71 -20.52
CA GLY A 321 3.34 -2.45 -19.94
C GLY A 321 3.91 -1.06 -20.24
N LYS A 322 3.09 -0.10 -20.69
CA LYS A 322 3.55 1.29 -20.89
C LYS A 322 3.67 1.99 -19.53
N PRO A 323 4.81 2.63 -19.22
CA PRO A 323 4.99 3.32 -17.96
C PRO A 323 4.08 4.56 -17.85
N ALA A 324 3.50 4.78 -16.67
CA ALA A 324 2.62 5.90 -16.39
C ALA A 324 2.68 6.33 -14.91
N GLY A 325 2.07 7.48 -14.60
CA GLY A 325 2.18 8.12 -13.28
C GLY A 325 3.59 8.65 -12.99
N SER A 326 3.92 8.78 -11.72
CA SER A 326 5.22 9.32 -11.28
C SER A 326 6.39 8.40 -11.63
N LYS A 327 7.51 8.98 -12.10
CA LYS A 327 8.78 8.25 -12.25
C LYS A 327 9.44 8.02 -10.90
N GLU A 328 10.36 7.06 -10.84
CA GLU A 328 11.23 6.84 -9.66
C GLU A 328 10.41 6.68 -8.37
N GLN A 329 9.39 5.84 -8.42
CA GLN A 329 8.46 5.63 -7.32
C GLN A 329 9.07 4.71 -6.25
N LEU A 330 9.11 5.21 -5.02
CA LEU A 330 9.75 4.58 -3.86
C LEU A 330 9.18 3.19 -3.61
N TRP A 331 7.86 3.05 -3.44
CA TRP A 331 7.25 1.76 -3.11
C TRP A 331 7.40 0.71 -4.21
N SER A 332 7.57 1.12 -5.48
CA SER A 332 7.78 0.22 -6.60
C SER A 332 9.20 -0.35 -6.54
N ALA A 333 10.17 0.48 -6.19
CA ALA A 333 11.55 0.07 -5.96
C ALA A 333 11.69 -0.82 -4.71
N CYS A 334 11.11 -0.42 -3.58
CA CYS A 334 11.13 -1.24 -2.35
C CYS A 334 10.49 -2.61 -2.57
N SER A 335 9.31 -2.65 -3.19
CA SER A 335 8.59 -3.91 -3.40
C SER A 335 9.34 -4.86 -4.33
N TYR A 336 10.05 -4.33 -5.34
CA TYR A 336 10.96 -5.14 -6.16
C TYR A 336 12.07 -5.75 -5.31
N ILE A 337 12.71 -4.97 -4.43
CA ILE A 337 13.80 -5.45 -3.58
C ILE A 337 13.28 -6.52 -2.60
N SER A 338 12.11 -6.31 -1.99
CA SER A 338 11.47 -7.30 -1.11
C SER A 338 11.26 -8.63 -1.84
N ALA A 339 10.54 -8.62 -2.95
CA ALA A 339 10.27 -9.83 -3.72
C ALA A 339 11.55 -10.49 -4.26
N TYR A 340 12.55 -9.69 -4.66
CA TYR A 340 13.86 -10.19 -5.09
C TYR A 340 14.61 -10.93 -3.97
N ASN A 341 14.59 -10.38 -2.76
CA ASN A 341 15.22 -10.99 -1.59
C ASN A 341 14.50 -12.28 -1.17
N GLU A 342 13.17 -12.28 -1.15
CA GLU A 342 12.36 -13.48 -0.88
C GLU A 342 12.65 -14.60 -1.88
N LEU A 343 12.71 -14.28 -3.18
CA LEU A 343 13.04 -15.26 -4.22
C LEU A 343 14.43 -15.88 -4.05
N LYS A 344 15.40 -15.08 -3.58
CA LYS A 344 16.77 -15.54 -3.28
C LYS A 344 16.81 -16.49 -2.09
N LEU A 345 16.07 -16.21 -1.03
CA LEU A 345 16.03 -17.06 0.16
C LEU A 345 15.52 -18.46 -0.21
N HIS A 346 14.45 -18.53 -1.00
CA HIS A 346 13.89 -19.80 -1.48
C HIS A 346 14.70 -20.50 -2.60
N LYS A 347 15.88 -20.01 -3.01
CA LYS A 347 16.78 -20.75 -3.93
C LYS A 347 17.64 -21.78 -3.20
N LYS A 348 17.70 -21.72 -1.87
CA LYS A 348 18.57 -22.54 -1.03
C LYS A 348 17.88 -23.77 -0.45
N GLU A 349 16.60 -23.95 -0.77
CA GLU A 349 15.79 -25.15 -0.54
C GLU A 349 15.66 -25.89 -1.88
#